data_AF-A0A8C5QSS1-F1
#
_entry.id   AF-A0A8C5QSS1-F1
#
_cell.length_a   1.000
_cell.length_b   1.000
_cell.length_c   1.000
_cell.angle_alpha   90.00
_cell.angle_beta   90.00
_cell.angle_gamma   90.00
#
_symmetry.space_group_name_H-M   'P 1'
#
loop_
_entity.id
_entity.type
_entity.pdbx_description
1 polymer ?
#
loop_
_entity_poly.entity_id
_entity_poly.type
_entity_poly.pdbx_seq_one_letter_code
_entity_poly.pdbx_strand_id
1 'polypeptide(L)'
;LRSVLSKLYISVIEANRNGDINLKIETDLVCVSTHFRDLSNPPWGNDAVRISNKMTAARVDIRKLLHFLAGQQVNPSKAICNIVHNQMVHFLLIHEDVSLQYFIPALS
;
A
#
# COMPACT_ATOMS: atom_id res chain seq x y z
N LEU A 1 -0.76 19.91 -19.83
CA LEU A 1 0.14 18.77 -20.13
C LEU A 1 0.93 18.29 -18.91
N ARG A 2 1.85 19.08 -18.32
CA ARG A 2 2.63 18.65 -17.13
C ARG A 2 1.78 18.22 -15.91
N SER A 3 0.69 18.92 -15.61
CA SER A 3 -0.22 18.59 -14.50
C SER A 3 -1.04 17.29 -14.73
N VAL A 4 -1.31 16.94 -15.99
CA VAL A 4 -2.00 15.70 -16.34
C VAL A 4 -1.02 14.52 -16.22
N LEU A 5 0.21 14.70 -16.69
CA LEU A 5 1.27 13.70 -16.53
C LEU A 5 1.63 13.45 -15.07
N SER A 6 1.62 14.47 -14.20
CA SER A 6 1.90 14.25 -12.77
C SER A 6 0.84 13.37 -12.09
N LYS A 7 -0.44 13.49 -12.47
CA LYS A 7 -1.53 12.65 -11.92
C LYS A 7 -1.42 11.18 -12.36
N LEU A 8 -0.92 10.91 -13.57
CA LEU A 8 -0.67 9.55 -14.07
C LEU A 8 0.32 8.75 -13.22
N TYR A 9 1.19 9.42 -12.46
CA TYR A 9 2.16 8.75 -11.58
C TYR A 9 1.71 8.65 -10.13
N ILE A 10 0.46 8.97 -9.81
CA ILE A 10 -0.08 8.90 -8.46
C ILE A 10 -0.89 7.61 -8.31
N SER A 11 -0.46 6.76 -7.38
CA SER A 11 -1.25 5.62 -6.93
C SER A 11 -1.82 5.93 -5.54
N VAL A 12 -3.09 5.61 -5.34
CA VAL A 12 -3.71 5.58 -4.00
C VAL A 12 -3.64 4.14 -3.50
N ILE A 13 -3.01 3.94 -2.35
CA ILE A 13 -3.02 2.66 -1.64
C ILE A 13 -3.91 2.85 -0.41
N GLU A 14 -4.95 2.04 -0.30
CA GLU A 14 -5.86 2.06 0.83
C GLU A 14 -6.03 0.67 1.43
N ALA A 15 -6.18 0.60 2.74
CA ALA A 15 -6.38 -0.65 3.48
C ALA A 15 -7.36 -0.42 4.64
N ASN A 16 -8.04 -1.49 5.05
CA ASN A 16 -8.89 -1.48 6.24
C ASN A 16 -8.52 -2.60 7.22
N ARG A 17 -9.19 -2.62 8.37
CA ARG A 17 -9.00 -3.66 9.40
C ARG A 17 -9.87 -4.90 9.17
N ASN A 18 -10.50 -5.02 8.02
CA ASN A 18 -11.31 -6.16 7.59
C ASN A 18 -10.61 -7.04 6.54
N GLY A 19 -9.36 -6.74 6.19
CA GLY A 19 -8.59 -7.57 5.27
C GLY A 19 -8.73 -7.15 3.80
N ASP A 20 -9.16 -5.92 3.56
CA ASP A 20 -9.23 -5.35 2.22
C ASP A 20 -8.06 -4.38 1.99
N ILE A 21 -7.42 -4.50 0.84
CA ILE A 21 -6.48 -3.52 0.29
C ILE A 21 -6.91 -3.17 -1.13
N ASN A 22 -6.97 -1.88 -1.45
CA ASN A 22 -7.21 -1.43 -2.82
C ASN A 22 -6.03 -0.61 -3.34
N LEU A 23 -5.65 -0.89 -4.57
CA LEU A 23 -4.68 -0.10 -5.34
C LEU A 23 -5.44 0.64 -6.43
N LYS A 24 -5.39 1.97 -6.41
CA LYS A 24 -6.09 2.82 -7.38
C LYS A 24 -5.13 3.72 -8.13
N ILE A 25 -5.41 3.92 -9.41
CA ILE A 25 -4.79 4.94 -10.25
C ILE A 25 -5.92 5.82 -10.76
N GLU A 26 -5.86 7.11 -10.41
CA GLU A 26 -6.89 8.09 -10.74
C GLU A 26 -6.29 9.13 -11.70
N THR A 27 -6.88 9.24 -12.88
CA THR A 27 -6.56 10.29 -13.85
C THR A 27 -7.81 11.09 -14.20
N ASP A 28 -7.65 12.16 -14.97
CA ASP A 28 -8.78 12.99 -15.41
C ASP A 28 -9.71 12.26 -16.41
N LEU A 29 -9.27 11.12 -16.98
CA LEU A 29 -10.01 10.38 -18.01
C LEU A 29 -10.54 9.03 -17.52
N VAL A 30 -9.77 8.36 -16.66
CA VAL A 30 -10.07 7.00 -16.19
C VAL A 30 -9.61 6.80 -14.75
N CYS A 31 -10.38 6.01 -14.01
CA CYS A 31 -9.99 5.43 -12.74
C CYS A 31 -9.86 3.92 -12.90
N VAL A 32 -8.72 3.38 -12.48
CA VAL A 32 -8.48 1.93 -12.42
C VAL A 32 -8.29 1.56 -10.96
N SER A 33 -9.07 0.60 -10.46
CA SER A 33 -8.92 0.04 -9.12
C SER A 33 -8.74 -1.47 -9.16
N THR A 34 -7.74 -1.95 -8.43
CA THR A 34 -7.55 -3.38 -8.14
C THR A 34 -7.90 -3.61 -6.69
N HIS A 35 -8.71 -4.64 -6.42
CA HIS A 35 -9.24 -4.96 -5.09
C HIS A 35 -8.68 -6.29 -4.61
N PHE A 36 -7.92 -6.26 -3.51
CA PHE A 36 -7.43 -7.44 -2.80
C PHE A 36 -8.27 -7.63 -1.53
N ARG A 37 -8.76 -8.83 -1.31
CA ARG A 37 -9.66 -9.18 -0.20
C ARG A 37 -9.09 -10.38 0.55
N ASP A 38 -9.73 -10.70 1.68
CA ASP A 38 -9.40 -11.88 2.49
C ASP A 38 -7.95 -11.88 3.00
N LEU A 39 -7.38 -10.68 3.20
CA LEU A 39 -6.04 -10.50 3.75
C LEU A 39 -6.06 -10.57 5.28
N SER A 40 -4.98 -11.10 5.86
CA SER A 40 -4.84 -11.17 7.31
C SER A 40 -4.39 -9.82 7.90
N ASN A 41 -5.04 -9.38 8.97
CA ASN A 41 -4.58 -8.25 9.78
C ASN A 41 -3.77 -8.75 10.99
N PRO A 42 -2.54 -8.26 11.20
CA PRO A 42 -1.76 -8.64 12.38
C PRO A 42 -2.41 -8.10 13.67
N PRO A 43 -2.33 -8.88 14.77
CA PRO A 43 -2.88 -8.47 16.06
C PRO A 43 -1.96 -7.45 16.72
N TRP A 44 -2.11 -6.16 16.37
CA TRP A 44 -1.39 -5.08 17.06
C TRP A 44 -2.26 -4.48 18.17
N GLY A 45 -1.83 -4.68 19.42
CA GLY A 45 -2.41 -4.05 20.61
C GLY A 45 -3.30 -4.94 21.47
N ASN A 46 -3.68 -4.41 22.64
CA ASN A 46 -4.50 -5.08 23.66
C ASN A 46 -6.02 -4.99 23.38
N ASP A 47 -6.39 -4.23 22.34
CA ASP A 47 -7.78 -4.12 21.92
C ASP A 47 -8.06 -5.25 20.94
N ALA A 48 -9.09 -6.05 21.23
CA ALA A 48 -9.75 -6.87 20.22
C ALA A 48 -9.91 -5.99 18.97
N VAL A 49 -9.16 -6.31 17.90
CA VAL A 49 -9.07 -5.49 16.69
C VAL A 49 -10.50 -5.28 16.20
N ARG A 50 -11.07 -4.11 16.46
CA ARG A 50 -12.42 -3.78 15.99
C ARG A 50 -12.34 -3.81 14.47
N ILE A 51 -12.90 -4.87 13.90
CA ILE A 51 -13.09 -5.00 12.45
C ILE A 51 -13.77 -3.72 12.01
N SER A 52 -13.11 -3.01 11.10
CA SER A 52 -13.56 -1.72 10.61
C SER A 52 -13.31 -1.67 9.12
N ASN A 53 -14.37 -1.34 8.38
CA ASN A 53 -14.33 -1.14 6.94
C ASN A 53 -13.82 0.25 6.55
N LYS A 54 -13.47 1.09 7.54
CA LYS A 54 -12.91 2.42 7.28
C LYS A 54 -11.54 2.27 6.60
N MET A 55 -11.46 2.81 5.39
CA MET A 55 -10.23 2.83 4.61
C MET A 55 -9.27 3.90 5.14
N THR A 56 -8.05 3.48 5.44
CA THR A 56 -6.89 4.35 5.62
C THR A 56 -6.10 4.35 4.33
N ALA A 57 -5.82 5.55 3.79
CA ALA A 57 -5.16 5.69 2.49
C ALA A 57 -3.89 6.56 2.54
N ALA A 58 -3.00 6.35 1.56
CA ALA A 58 -1.89 7.23 1.23
C ALA A 58 -1.72 7.33 -0.29
N ARG A 59 -1.45 8.55 -0.79
CA ARG A 59 -1.16 8.82 -2.21
C ARG A 59 0.35 8.76 -2.41
N VAL A 60 0.85 7.90 -3.29
CA VAL A 60 2.29 7.68 -3.48
C VAL A 60 2.69 7.77 -4.94
N ASP A 61 3.97 8.03 -5.21
CA ASP A 61 4.53 7.91 -6.57
C ASP A 61 4.56 6.44 -6.98
N ILE A 62 3.79 6.08 -8.00
CA ILE A 62 3.67 4.71 -8.50
C ILE A 62 5.02 4.14 -8.93
N ARG A 63 5.98 4.97 -9.37
CA ARG A 63 7.30 4.49 -9.79
C ARG A 63 8.10 3.96 -8.61
N LYS A 64 7.93 4.54 -7.42
CA LYS A 64 8.55 4.02 -6.18
C LYS A 64 7.95 2.67 -5.81
N LEU A 65 6.63 2.53 -5.95
CA LEU A 65 5.96 1.25 -5.74
C LEU A 65 6.41 0.19 -6.75
N LEU A 66 6.48 0.53 -8.03
CA LEU A 66 6.96 -0.37 -9.09
C LEU A 66 8.42 -0.77 -8.86
N HIS A 67 9.27 0.15 -8.44
CA HIS A 67 10.67 -0.17 -8.11
C HIS A 67 10.74 -1.20 -6.96
N PHE A 68 9.96 -1.01 -5.91
CA PHE A 68 9.86 -1.97 -4.81
C PHE A 68 9.39 -3.35 -5.30
N LEU A 69 8.31 -3.40 -6.09
CA LEU A 69 7.74 -4.65 -6.61
C LEU A 69 8.72 -5.37 -7.56
N ALA A 70 9.42 -4.64 -8.43
CA ALA A 70 10.41 -5.22 -9.34
C ALA A 70 11.64 -5.79 -8.60
N GLY A 71 11.95 -5.27 -7.41
CA GLY A 71 13.01 -5.79 -6.55
C GLY A 71 12.68 -7.13 -5.90
N GLN A 72 11.41 -7.57 -5.91
CA GLN A 72 10.99 -8.83 -5.30
C GLN A 72 11.18 -10.02 -6.24
N GLN A 73 12.43 -10.46 -6.41
CA GLN A 73 12.77 -11.63 -7.23
C GLN A 73 12.44 -12.97 -6.54
N VAL A 74 12.34 -12.98 -5.21
CA VAL A 74 11.99 -14.15 -4.40
C VAL A 74 10.73 -13.84 -3.61
N ASN A 75 9.82 -14.81 -3.50
CA ASN A 75 8.58 -14.61 -2.74
C ASN A 75 8.89 -14.57 -1.23
N PRO A 76 8.57 -13.48 -0.51
CA PRO A 76 8.79 -13.41 0.92
C PRO A 76 7.90 -14.43 1.65
N SER A 77 8.38 -14.97 2.77
CA SER A 77 7.55 -15.81 3.64
C SER A 77 6.45 -15.00 4.34
N LYS A 78 6.68 -13.69 4.52
CA LYS A 78 5.67 -12.75 5.02
C LYS A 78 5.85 -11.37 4.40
N ALA A 79 4.74 -10.77 3.98
CA ALA A 79 4.68 -9.39 3.51
C ALA A 79 3.64 -8.61 4.33
N ILE A 80 4.03 -7.48 4.90
CA ILE A 80 3.16 -6.60 5.67
C ILE A 80 3.15 -5.23 5.02
N CYS A 81 1.95 -4.72 4.71
CA CYS A 81 1.74 -3.36 4.23
C CYS A 81 1.15 -2.50 5.35
N ASN A 82 1.93 -1.55 5.83
CA ASN A 82 1.53 -0.56 6.83
C ASN A 82 1.20 0.75 6.14
N ILE A 83 0.05 1.35 6.46
CA ILE A 83 -0.34 2.65 5.91
C ILE A 83 -0.50 3.64 7.07
N VAL A 84 0.31 4.70 7.05
CA VAL A 84 0.13 5.86 7.92
C VAL A 84 -0.61 6.91 7.11
N HIS A 85 -1.84 7.21 7.52
CA HIS A 85 -2.78 8.00 6.72
C HIS A 85 -2.18 9.29 6.18
N ASN A 86 -2.18 9.44 4.86
CA ASN A 86 -1.66 10.61 4.14
C ASN A 86 -0.22 11.02 4.51
N GLN A 87 0.58 10.09 5.05
CA GLN A 87 1.97 10.34 5.42
C GLN A 87 2.93 9.39 4.71
N MET A 88 2.66 8.08 4.72
CA MET A 88 3.54 7.09 4.12
C MET A 88 2.91 5.70 4.03
N VAL A 89 3.50 4.88 3.16
CA VAL A 89 3.32 3.42 3.10
C VAL A 89 4.64 2.75 3.47
N HIS A 90 4.59 1.77 4.36
CA HIS A 90 5.74 0.97 4.79
C HIS A 90 5.51 -0.51 4.51
N PHE A 91 6.38 -1.09 3.68
CA PHE A 91 6.41 -2.52 3.43
C PHE A 91 7.47 -3.18 4.30
N LEU A 92 7.07 -4.19 5.08
CA LEU A 92 7.97 -5.08 5.79
C LEU A 92 7.88 -6.45 5.12
N LEU A 93 8.99 -6.91 4.56
CA LEU A 93 9.13 -8.23 3.99
C LEU A 93 10.06 -9.05 4.86
N ILE A 94 9.68 -10.30 5.10
CA ILE A 94 10.48 -11.27 5.85
C ILE A 94 10.65 -12.48 4.94
N HIS A 95 11.89 -12.95 4.83
CA HIS A 95 12.24 -14.17 4.13
C HIS A 95 13.40 -14.83 4.89
N GLU A 96 13.14 -16.01 5.44
CA GLU A 96 14.07 -16.71 6.35
C GLU A 96 14.52 -15.79 7.50
N ASP A 97 15.83 -15.59 7.66
CA ASP A 97 16.43 -14.77 8.72
C ASP A 97 16.67 -13.30 8.29
N VAL A 98 16.17 -12.91 7.11
CA VAL A 98 16.34 -11.56 6.56
C VAL A 98 15.02 -10.80 6.57
N SER A 99 15.10 -9.52 6.94
CA SER A 99 13.98 -8.57 6.80
C SER A 99 14.37 -7.37 5.95
N LEU A 100 13.45 -6.96 5.08
CA LEU A 100 13.56 -5.74 4.28
C LEU A 100 12.43 -4.78 4.67
N GLN A 101 12.80 -3.55 5.01
CA GLN A 101 11.85 -2.47 5.27
C GLN A 101 11.96 -1.42 4.16
N TYR A 102 10.84 -1.13 3.50
CA TYR A 102 10.77 -0.15 2.40
C TYR A 102 9.73 0.92 2.69
N PHE A 103 10.14 2.19 2.62
CA PHE A 103 9.32 3.34 3.00
C PHE A 103 9.01 4.18 1.76
N ILE A 104 7.73 4.38 1.47
CA ILE A 104 7.26 5.27 0.41
C ILE A 104 6.54 6.46 1.04
N PRO A 105 7.12 7.67 1.03
CA PRO A 105 6.44 8.85 1.55
C PRO A 105 5.22 9.19 0.69
N ALA A 106 4.17 9.67 1.35
CA ALA A 106 3.01 10.21 0.66
C ALA A 106 3.40 11.48 -0.11
N LEU A 107 2.73 11.69 -1.24
CA LEU A 107 2.82 12.93 -1.99
C LEU A 107 2.03 14.01 -1.23
N SER A 108 2.68 15.16 -1.03
CA SER A 108 2.08 16.37 -0.46
C SER A 108 1.15 17.07 -1.44
#